data_AF-A0A7V9GBZ3-F1
#
_entry.id   AF-A0A7V9GBZ3-F1
#
_cell.length_a   1.000
_cell.length_b   1.000
_cell.length_c   1.000
_cell.angle_alpha   90.00
_cell.angle_beta   90.00
_cell.angle_gamma   90.00
#
_symmetry.space_group_name_H-M   'P 1'
#
loop_
_entity.id
_entity.type
_entity.pdbx_description
1 polymer ?
#
loop_
_entity_poly.entity_id
_entity_poly.type
_entity_poly.pdbx_seq_one_letter_code
_entity_poly.pdbx_strand_id
1 'polypeptide(L)'
;MIQPTLFAENTENAETEKVLLYALGDFQSRGLTLADRELPLDRLRGAFKRATDKFGLEEFSDEKIAENLEKLGAKIVKVPNYVAKHPFRITISNNLAEKSNKFYQELINND
;
A
#
# COMPACT_ATOMS: atom_id res chain seq x y z
N MET A 1 -22.17 16.49 -15.16
CA MET A 1 -20.71 16.31 -15.08
C MET A 1 -20.26 16.86 -13.75
N ILE A 2 -19.81 16.00 -12.83
CA ILE A 2 -19.24 16.44 -11.56
C ILE A 2 -17.76 16.63 -11.85
N GLN A 3 -17.27 17.87 -11.82
CA GLN A 3 -15.85 18.18 -11.96
C GLN A 3 -15.17 17.85 -10.63
N PRO A 4 -14.19 16.93 -10.59
CA PRO A 4 -13.42 16.69 -9.37
C PRO A 4 -12.70 17.98 -9.01
N THR A 5 -12.90 18.46 -7.78
CA THR A 5 -12.16 19.62 -7.29
C THR A 5 -10.75 19.17 -6.90
N LEU A 6 -9.73 19.96 -7.22
CA LEU A 6 -8.32 19.71 -6.87
C LEU A 6 -8.11 19.40 -5.36
N PHE A 7 -9.03 19.85 -4.51
CA PHE A 7 -9.01 19.58 -3.06
C PHE A 7 -9.48 18.17 -2.70
N ALA A 8 -10.41 17.60 -3.47
CA ALA A 8 -10.87 16.23 -3.26
C ALA A 8 -9.76 15.21 -3.62
N GLU A 9 -9.07 15.42 -4.74
CA GLU A 9 -7.97 14.53 -5.17
C GLU A 9 -6.79 14.52 -4.18
N ASN A 10 -6.43 15.69 -3.62
CA ASN A 10 -5.37 15.76 -2.61
C ASN A 10 -5.75 15.04 -1.31
N THR A 11 -7.04 15.09 -0.93
CA THR A 11 -7.53 14.40 0.28
C THR A 11 -7.54 12.89 0.07
N GLU A 12 -8.05 12.42 -1.07
CA GLU A 12 -8.09 11.00 -1.41
C GLU A 12 -6.68 10.39 -1.51
N ASN A 13 -5.73 11.12 -2.12
CA ASN A 13 -4.33 10.68 -2.20
C ASN A 13 -3.71 10.57 -0.81
N ALA A 14 -3.97 11.54 0.08
CA ALA A 14 -3.45 11.51 1.45
C ALA A 14 -4.04 10.35 2.27
N GLU A 15 -5.32 10.04 2.09
CA GLU A 15 -5.96 8.87 2.73
C GLU A 15 -5.41 7.55 2.18
N THR A 16 -5.23 7.46 0.86
CA THR A 16 -4.65 6.29 0.21
C THR A 16 -3.21 6.04 0.70
N GLU A 17 -2.38 7.08 0.78
CA GLU A 17 -1.02 6.97 1.30
C GLU A 17 -1.02 6.45 2.75
N LYS A 18 -1.87 7.00 3.63
CA LYS A 18 -1.99 6.52 5.02
C LYS A 18 -2.34 5.04 5.10
N VAL A 19 -3.30 4.60 4.30
CA VAL A 19 -3.74 3.19 4.24
C VAL A 19 -2.59 2.29 3.76
N LEU A 20 -1.86 2.70 2.72
CA LEU A 20 -0.73 1.93 2.21
C LEU A 20 0.42 1.85 3.22
N LEU A 21 0.79 2.97 3.86
CA LEU A 21 1.83 2.99 4.89
C LEU A 21 1.45 2.12 6.09
N TYR A 22 0.19 2.20 6.53
CA TYR A 22 -0.32 1.34 7.59
C TYR A 22 -0.24 -0.14 7.21
N ALA A 23 -0.69 -0.51 6.00
CA ALA A 23 -0.67 -1.88 5.53
C ALA A 23 0.76 -2.46 5.49
N LEU A 24 1.72 -1.69 4.97
CA LEU A 24 3.12 -2.10 4.91
C LEU A 24 3.74 -2.22 6.31
N GLY A 25 3.38 -1.33 7.25
CA GLY A 25 3.81 -1.43 8.64
C GLY A 25 3.21 -2.63 9.38
N ASP A 26 1.90 -2.90 9.23
CA ASP A 26 1.23 -4.10 9.78
C ASP A 26 1.82 -5.40 9.21
N PHE A 27 2.25 -5.37 7.95
CA PHE A 27 2.93 -6.51 7.34
C PHE A 27 4.29 -6.75 8.00
N GLN A 28 5.08 -5.70 8.23
CA GLN A 28 6.40 -5.79 8.88
C GLN A 28 6.33 -6.16 10.36
N SER A 29 5.32 -5.67 11.10
CA SER A 29 5.16 -5.96 12.53
C SER A 29 4.96 -7.45 12.82
N ARG A 30 4.52 -8.22 11.81
CA ARG A 30 4.38 -9.68 11.86
C ARG A 30 5.68 -10.45 11.59
N GLY A 31 6.82 -9.74 11.54
CA GLY A 31 8.15 -10.32 11.28
C GLY A 31 8.45 -10.57 9.80
N LEU A 32 7.70 -9.96 8.89
CA LEU A 32 7.88 -10.15 7.44
C LEU A 32 8.69 -9.00 6.83
N THR A 33 9.87 -9.31 6.30
CA THR A 33 10.76 -8.31 5.68
C THR A 33 10.23 -7.84 4.32
N LEU A 34 10.03 -6.52 4.18
CA LEU A 34 9.66 -5.85 2.92
C LEU A 34 10.86 -5.33 2.12
N ALA A 35 11.88 -4.88 2.84
CA ALA A 35 13.09 -4.26 2.31
C ALA A 35 13.77 -5.10 1.21
N ASP A 36 13.98 -4.47 0.04
CA ASP A 36 14.76 -4.98 -1.11
C ASP A 36 14.36 -6.37 -1.61
N ARG A 37 13.13 -6.80 -1.29
CA ARG A 37 12.58 -8.08 -1.72
C ARG A 37 11.47 -7.87 -2.73
N GLU A 38 11.56 -8.61 -3.84
CA GLU A 38 10.44 -8.73 -4.75
C GLU A 38 9.35 -9.63 -4.12
N LEU A 39 8.14 -9.09 -4.02
CA LEU A 39 6.97 -9.77 -3.49
C LEU A 39 5.82 -9.72 -4.50
N PRO A 40 5.10 -10.82 -4.72
CA PRO A 40 3.83 -10.76 -5.44
C PRO A 40 2.80 -9.97 -4.65
N LEU A 41 1.98 -9.16 -5.33
CA LEU A 41 0.92 -8.36 -4.71
C LEU A 41 -0.04 -9.22 -3.87
N ASP A 42 -0.29 -10.47 -4.28
CA ASP A 42 -1.05 -11.47 -3.51
C ASP A 42 -0.65 -11.54 -2.03
N ARG A 43 0.65 -11.45 -1.71
CA ARG A 43 1.14 -11.53 -0.33
C ARG A 43 0.78 -10.29 0.49
N LEU A 44 0.59 -9.15 -0.16
CA LEU A 44 0.26 -7.88 0.48
C LEU A 44 -1.25 -7.63 0.52
N ARG A 45 -2.06 -8.30 -0.31
CA ARG A 45 -3.53 -8.17 -0.34
C ARG A 45 -4.17 -8.28 1.04
N GLY A 46 -3.74 -9.25 1.85
CA GLY A 46 -4.25 -9.44 3.20
C GLY A 46 -3.97 -8.25 4.12
N ALA A 47 -2.83 -7.59 3.97
CA ALA A 47 -2.48 -6.39 4.73
C ALA A 47 -3.27 -5.18 4.24
N PHE A 48 -3.42 -5.00 2.93
CA PHE A 48 -4.24 -3.93 2.36
C PHE A 48 -5.70 -4.03 2.78
N LYS A 49 -6.28 -5.23 2.75
CA LYS A 49 -7.65 -5.44 3.20
C LYS A 49 -7.86 -5.03 4.67
N ARG A 50 -6.97 -5.45 5.57
CA ARG A 50 -7.05 -5.03 6.98
C ARG A 50 -6.89 -3.53 7.17
N ALA A 51 -6.04 -2.90 6.35
CA ALA A 51 -5.86 -1.46 6.38
C ALA A 51 -7.13 -0.73 5.93
N THR A 52 -7.70 -1.10 4.77
CA THR A 52 -8.96 -0.49 4.29
C THR A 52 -10.10 -0.70 5.29
N ASP A 53 -10.20 -1.89 5.89
CA ASP A 53 -11.17 -2.18 6.96
C ASP A 53 -10.96 -1.27 8.19
N LYS A 54 -9.71 -1.05 8.62
CA LYS A 54 -9.39 -0.15 9.76
C LYS A 54 -9.77 1.31 9.49
N PHE A 55 -9.56 1.78 8.26
CA PHE A 55 -9.88 3.17 7.88
C PHE A 55 -11.31 3.35 7.37
N GLY A 56 -12.13 2.30 7.34
CA GLY A 56 -13.51 2.37 6.86
C GLY A 56 -13.64 2.66 5.37
N LEU A 57 -12.65 2.25 4.56
CA LEU A 57 -12.60 2.46 3.12
C LEU A 57 -12.92 1.19 2.34
N GLU A 58 -13.34 1.37 1.09
CA GLU A 58 -13.49 0.25 0.15
C GLU A 58 -12.14 -0.39 -0.20
N GLU A 59 -12.16 -1.69 -0.49
CA GLU A 59 -10.96 -2.45 -0.86
C GLU A 59 -10.37 -1.89 -2.17
N PHE A 60 -9.07 -1.59 -2.15
CA PHE A 60 -8.40 -1.03 -3.32
C PHE A 60 -8.23 -2.06 -4.44
N SER A 61 -8.38 -1.60 -5.69
CA SER A 61 -8.03 -2.38 -6.87
C SER A 61 -6.51 -2.58 -6.95
N ASP A 62 -6.09 -3.62 -7.67
CA ASP A 62 -4.66 -3.91 -7.84
C ASP A 62 -3.93 -2.77 -8.52
N GLU A 63 -4.56 -2.16 -9.53
CA GLU A 63 -4.04 -0.99 -10.23
C GLU A 63 -3.86 0.21 -9.28
N LYS A 64 -4.86 0.49 -8.42
CA LYS A 64 -4.79 1.60 -7.46
C LYS A 64 -3.66 1.38 -6.46
N ILE A 65 -3.49 0.15 -5.97
CA ILE A 65 -2.38 -0.21 -5.07
C ILE A 65 -1.05 -0.02 -5.78
N ALA A 66 -0.90 -0.59 -6.98
CA ALA A 66 0.34 -0.53 -7.75
C ALA A 66 0.76 0.92 -8.04
N GLU A 67 -0.15 1.73 -8.58
CA GLU A 67 0.12 3.13 -8.93
C GLU A 67 0.52 3.96 -7.71
N ASN A 68 -0.18 3.83 -6.59
CA ASN A 68 0.12 4.61 -5.40
C ASN A 68 1.38 4.12 -4.68
N LEU A 69 1.68 2.82 -4.71
CA LEU A 69 2.96 2.32 -4.22
C LEU A 69 4.13 2.83 -5.07
N GLU A 70 3.97 2.89 -6.39
CA GLU A 70 4.97 3.47 -7.28
C GLU A 70 5.24 4.95 -6.96
N LYS A 71 4.18 5.74 -6.73
CA LYS A 71 4.28 7.14 -6.27
C LYS A 71 5.01 7.27 -4.92
N LEU A 72 4.88 6.27 -4.05
CA LEU A 72 5.60 6.21 -2.76
C LEU A 72 7.05 5.73 -2.87
N GLY A 73 7.53 5.43 -4.08
CA GLY A 73 8.90 5.00 -4.33
C GLY A 73 9.12 3.50 -4.24
N ALA A 74 8.06 2.69 -4.38
CA ALA A 74 8.19 1.26 -4.65
C ALA A 74 8.48 1.02 -6.14
N LYS A 75 9.20 -0.04 -6.45
CA LYS A 75 9.35 -0.53 -7.82
C LYS A 75 8.25 -1.53 -8.11
N ILE A 76 7.49 -1.29 -9.18
CA ILE A 76 6.41 -2.16 -9.61
C ILE A 76 6.77 -2.80 -10.95
N VAL A 77 6.52 -4.10 -11.08
CA VAL A 77 6.65 -4.83 -12.35
C VAL A 77 5.34 -5.55 -12.60
N LYS A 78 4.64 -5.15 -13.68
CA LYS A 78 3.43 -5.83 -14.13
C LYS A 78 3.81 -7.12 -14.87
N VAL A 79 3.20 -8.23 -14.48
CA VAL A 79 3.35 -9.53 -15.16
C VAL A 79 2.10 -9.83 -15.99
N PRO A 80 2.16 -10.75 -16.96
CA PRO A 80 0.96 -11.14 -17.70
C PRO A 80 -0.11 -11.79 -16.80
N ASN A 81 -1.38 -11.53 -17.06
CA ASN A 81 -2.51 -11.98 -16.23
C ASN A 81 -2.65 -13.51 -16.12
N TYR A 82 -2.08 -14.28 -17.06
CA TYR A 82 -2.06 -15.74 -16.97
C TYR A 82 -1.02 -16.28 -15.98
N VAL A 83 -0.08 -15.44 -15.51
CA VAL A 83 0.97 -15.80 -14.55
C VAL A 83 0.47 -15.68 -13.10
N ALA A 84 -0.35 -14.67 -12.82
CA ALA A 84 -0.87 -14.41 -11.48
C ALA A 84 -2.24 -13.74 -11.55
N LYS A 85 -3.11 -14.07 -10.60
CA LYS A 85 -4.43 -13.43 -10.43
C LYS A 85 -4.31 -11.93 -10.17
N HIS A 86 -3.30 -11.55 -9.36
CA HIS A 86 -2.95 -10.18 -9.04
C HIS A 86 -1.61 -9.87 -9.73
N PRO A 87 -1.61 -9.31 -10.96
CA PRO A 87 -0.49 -9.38 -11.89
C PRO A 87 0.62 -8.34 -11.62
N PHE A 88 1.01 -8.17 -10.37
CA PHE A 88 2.02 -7.19 -9.96
C PHE A 88 3.07 -7.80 -9.02
N ARG A 89 4.34 -7.52 -9.33
CA ARG A 89 5.50 -7.75 -8.48
C ARG A 89 5.94 -6.41 -7.90
N ILE A 90 6.13 -6.37 -6.60
CA ILE A 90 6.35 -5.15 -5.83
C ILE A 90 7.66 -5.30 -5.10
N THR A 91 8.56 -4.34 -5.26
CA THR A 91 9.78 -4.23 -4.47
C THR A 91 9.72 -2.92 -3.69
N ILE A 92 9.70 -3.04 -2.36
CA ILE A 92 9.64 -1.89 -1.46
C ILE A 92 11.06 -1.43 -1.16
N SER A 93 11.34 -0.14 -1.36
CA SER A 93 12.63 0.45 -1.01
C SER A 93 12.81 0.53 0.51
N ASN A 94 14.06 0.49 0.99
CA ASN A 94 14.35 0.59 2.42
C ASN A 94 13.76 1.84 3.07
N ASN A 95 13.80 2.98 2.38
CA ASN A 95 13.20 4.21 2.86
C ASN A 95 11.67 4.05 3.10
N LEU A 96 10.95 3.46 2.14
CA LEU A 96 9.51 3.24 2.29
C LEU A 96 9.19 2.19 3.37
N ALA A 97 10.03 1.16 3.50
CA ALA A 97 9.90 0.16 4.57
C ALA A 97 10.08 0.79 5.96
N GLU A 98 11.10 1.64 6.15
CA GLU A 98 11.31 2.37 7.40
C GLU A 98 10.19 3.37 7.68
N LYS A 99 9.76 4.15 6.67
CA LYS A 99 8.67 5.13 6.79
C LYS A 99 7.37 4.46 7.22
N SER A 100 7.01 3.34 6.58
CA SER A 100 5.79 2.59 6.93
C SER A 100 5.86 1.95 8.32
N ASN A 101 7.03 1.46 8.73
CA ASN A 101 7.21 0.92 10.08
C ASN A 101 7.02 2.03 11.14
N LYS A 102 7.67 3.19 10.96
CA LYS A 102 7.50 4.35 11.86
C LYS A 102 6.04 4.79 11.94
N PHE A 103 5.38 4.95 10.79
CA PHE A 103 3.98 5.35 10.72
C PHE A 103 3.07 4.38 11.49
N TYR A 104 3.27 3.07 11.33
CA TYR A 104 2.49 2.06 12.03
C TYR A 104 2.74 2.09 13.55
N GLN A 105 4.00 2.22 13.97
CA GLN A 105 4.36 2.33 15.39
C GLN A 105 3.76 3.58 16.04
N GLU A 106 3.79 4.72 15.36
CA GLU A 106 3.15 5.95 15.83
C GLU A 106 1.64 5.78 15.97
N LEU A 107 0.99 5.10 15.02
CA LEU A 107 -0.45 4.91 15.06
C LEU A 107 -0.88 3.97 16.20
N ILE A 108 -0.19 2.86 16.41
CA ILE A 108 -0.52 1.92 17.51
C ILE A 108 -0.19 2.47 18.90
N ASN A 109 0.76 3.41 19.02
CA ASN A 109 1.10 4.05 20.29
C ASN A 109 0.12 5.18 20.66
N ASN A 110 -0.67 5.66 19.69
CA ASN A 110 -1.67 6.72 19.87
C ASN A 110 -3.12 6.20 19.89
N ASP A 111 -3.34 4.90 19.61
CA ASP A 111 -4.61 4.17 19.78
C ASP A 111 -4.73 3.63 21.21
#